data_AF-A0A378B115-F1
#
_entry.id   AF-A0A378B115-F1
#
_cell.length_a   1.000
_cell.length_b   1.000
_cell.length_c   1.000
_cell.angle_alpha   90.00
_cell.angle_beta   90.00
_cell.angle_gamma   90.00
#
_symmetry.space_group_name_H-M   'P 1'
#
loop_
_entity.id
_entity.type
_entity.pdbx_description
1 polymer ?
#
loop_
_entity_poly.entity_id
_entity_poly.type
_entity_poly.pdbx_seq_one_letter_code
_entity_poly.pdbx_strand_id
1 'polypeptide(L)' 'MELLVRLGHFFEQARSDADYATFANELRRHQVSYYIYFVSTGNMNFVMANDEVVSVKKRPRAAARSR' A
#
# COMPACT_ATOMS: atom_id res chain seq x y z
N MET A 1 3.22 -6.57 11.90
CA MET A 1 1.90 -6.15 11.35
C MET A 1 1.76 -4.62 11.19
N GLU A 2 2.85 -3.82 11.22
CA GLU A 2 2.77 -2.34 11.05
C GLU A 2 3.09 -1.83 9.63
N LEU A 3 3.93 -2.54 8.87
CA LEU A 3 4.50 -2.07 7.60
C LEU A 3 3.44 -1.94 6.49
N LEU A 4 2.50 -2.89 6.45
CA LEU A 4 1.33 -2.90 5.57
C LEU A 4 0.42 -1.69 5.78
N VAL A 5 0.17 -1.32 7.04
CA VAL A 5 -0.70 -0.20 7.41
C VAL A 5 -0.04 1.13 7.03
N ARG A 6 1.27 1.25 7.24
CA ARG A 6 2.03 2.45 6.83
C ARG A 6 2.08 2.62 5.32
N LEU A 7 2.37 1.56 4.56
CA LEU A 7 2.40 1.63 3.08
C LEU A 7 1.05 2.06 2.49
N GLY A 8 -0.06 1.51 3.02
CA GLY A 8 -1.40 1.94 2.63
C GLY A 8 -1.68 3.40 2.96
N HIS A 9 -1.25 3.87 4.15
CA HIS A 9 -1.40 5.27 4.55
C HIS A 9 -0.59 6.22 3.67
N PHE A 10 0.68 5.92 3.40
CA PHE A 10 1.52 6.72 2.53
C PHE A 10 0.99 6.79 1.09
N PHE A 11 0.38 5.71 0.60
CA PHE A 11 -0.26 5.74 -0.71
C PHE A 11 -1.46 6.68 -0.78
N GLU A 12 -2.34 6.64 0.23
CA GLU A 12 -3.48 7.57 0.30
C GLU A 12 -3.01 9.01 0.49
N GLN A 13 -1.95 9.22 1.27
CA GLN A 13 -1.35 10.53 1.46
C GLN A 13 -0.71 11.06 0.18
N ALA A 14 0.01 10.24 -0.58
CA ALA A 14 0.54 10.62 -1.90
C ALA A 14 -0.58 10.93 -2.91
N ARG A 15 -1.76 10.30 -2.78
CA ARG A 15 -2.94 10.63 -3.59
C ARG A 15 -3.61 11.94 -3.19
N SER A 16 -3.65 12.25 -1.89
CA SER A 16 -4.28 13.46 -1.36
C SER A 16 -3.38 14.68 -1.53
N ASP A 17 -2.13 14.56 -1.09
CA ASP A 17 -1.20 15.68 -0.92
C ASP A 17 -0.20 15.77 -2.08
N ALA A 18 -0.29 14.87 -3.06
CA ALA A 18 0.65 14.74 -4.19
C ALA A 18 2.13 14.57 -3.78
N ASP A 19 2.38 14.10 -2.54
CA ASP A 19 3.73 13.87 -2.03
C ASP A 19 4.30 12.51 -2.50
N TYR A 20 4.69 12.48 -3.77
CA TYR A 20 5.33 11.30 -4.38
C TYR A 20 6.78 11.11 -3.93
N ALA A 21 7.45 12.18 -3.47
CA ALA A 21 8.85 12.13 -3.07
C ALA A 21 9.02 11.33 -1.77
N THR A 22 8.18 11.61 -0.77
CA THR A 22 8.16 10.85 0.49
C THR A 22 7.78 9.39 0.23
N PHE A 23 6.79 9.15 -0.62
CA PHE A 23 6.38 7.78 -0.99
C PHE A 23 7.52 6.99 -1.66
N ALA A 24 8.23 7.59 -2.62
CA ALA A 24 9.35 6.93 -3.29
C ALA A 24 10.51 6.62 -2.32
N ASN A 25 10.81 7.53 -1.39
CA ASN A 25 11.81 7.29 -0.35
C ASN A 25 11.44 6.13 0.56
N GLU A 26 10.17 6.02 0.97
CA GLU A 26 9.70 4.90 1.80
C GLU A 26 9.76 3.56 1.05
N LEU A 27 9.39 3.52 -0.23
CA LEU A 27 9.55 2.31 -1.06
C LEU A 27 11.00 1.85 -1.12
N ARG A 28 11.94 2.79 -1.32
CA ARG A 28 13.37 2.51 -1.37
C ARG A 28 13.91 2.07 -0.01
N ARG A 29 13.48 2.73 1.07
CA ARG A 29 13.84 2.39 2.47
C ARG A 29 13.37 0.99 2.85
N HIS A 30 12.21 0.57 2.33
CA HIS A 30 11.66 -0.76 2.53
C HIS A 30 12.12 -1.80 1.50
N GLN A 31 13.06 -1.46 0.60
CA GLN A 31 13.58 -2.36 -0.43
C GLN A 31 12.48 -2.97 -1.31
N VAL A 32 11.46 -2.18 -1.65
CA VAL A 32 10.41 -2.60 -2.58
C VAL A 32 10.97 -2.56 -4.00
N SER A 33 10.93 -3.68 -4.70
CA SER A 33 11.37 -3.79 -6.09
C SER A 33 10.31 -3.26 -7.06
N TYR A 34 9.06 -3.68 -6.87
CA TYR A 34 7.93 -3.17 -7.65
C TYR A 34 6.62 -3.34 -6.88
N TYR A 35 5.59 -2.58 -7.24
CA TYR A 35 4.25 -2.73 -6.69
C TYR A 35 3.20 -2.85 -7.79
N ILE A 36 2.15 -3.60 -7.53
CA ILE A 36 1.00 -3.80 -8.42
C ILE A 36 -0.22 -3.17 -7.75
N TYR A 37 -0.77 -2.14 -8.38
CA TYR A 37 -1.99 -1.48 -7.92
C TYR A 37 -3.20 -1.93 -8.74
N PHE A 38 -4.15 -2.59 -8.08
CA PHE A 38 -5.41 -3.01 -8.67
C PHE A 38 -6.44 -1.88 -8.54
N VAL A 39 -6.54 -1.04 -9.58
CA VAL A 39 -7.47 0.11 -9.62
C VAL A 39 -8.93 -0.32 -9.36
N SER A 40 -9.34 -1.50 -9.84
CA SER A 40 -10.71 -2.01 -9.71
C SER A 40 -11.13 -2.36 -8.28
N THR A 41 -10.18 -2.72 -7.42
CA THR A 41 -10.45 -3.18 -6.03
C THR A 41 -9.81 -2.29 -4.98
N GLY A 42 -8.89 -1.40 -5.40
CA GLY A 42 -8.04 -0.64 -4.50
C GLY A 42 -7.00 -1.50 -3.77
N ASN A 43 -6.79 -2.75 -4.20
CA ASN A 43 -5.77 -3.63 -3.63
C ASN A 43 -4.38 -3.25 -4.13
N MET A 44 -3.36 -3.46 -3.31
CA MET A 44 -1.97 -3.22 -3.66
C MET A 44 -1.11 -4.39 -3.23
N ASN A 45 -0.24 -4.86 -4.11
CA ASN A 45 0.78 -5.84 -3.78
C ASN A 45 2.15 -5.18 -3.91
N PHE A 46 2.94 -5.24 -2.85
CA PHE A 46 4.33 -4.78 -2.83
C PHE A 46 5.23 -6.00 -2.90
N VAL A 47 6.09 -6.06 -3.91
CA VAL A 47 7.10 -7.11 -4.05
C VAL A 47 8.42 -6.54 -3.59
N MET A 48 8.96 -7.12 -2.53
CA MET A 48 10.21 -6.72 -1.91
C MET A 48 11.40 -7.38 -2.63
N ALA A 49 12.60 -6.83 -2.44
CA ALA A 49 13.83 -7.32 -3.08
C ALA A 49 14.26 -8.73 -2.65
N ASN A 50 13.69 -9.24 -1.57
CA ASN A 50 13.85 -10.61 -1.08
C ASN A 50 12.76 -11.56 -1.62
N ASP A 51 12.05 -11.17 -2.67
CA ASP A 51 10.87 -11.86 -3.24
C ASP A 51 9.67 -12.00 -2.29
N GLU A 52 9.68 -11.31 -1.15
CA GLU A 52 8.55 -11.28 -0.23
C GLU A 52 7.42 -10.43 -0.83
N VAL A 53 6.23 -11.00 -0.89
CA VAL A 53 5.04 -10.32 -1.43
C VAL A 53 4.14 -9.87 -0.27
N VAL A 54 3.99 -8.57 -0.15
CA VAL A 54 3.25 -7.88 0.89
C VAL A 54 1.98 -7.30 0.29
N SER A 55 0.82 -7.90 0.61
CA SER A 55 -0.48 -7.50 0.02
C SER A 55 -1.27 -6.60 0.97
N VAL A 56 -1.49 -5.34 0.56
CA VAL A 56 -2.44 -4.40 1.19
C VAL A 56 -3.79 -4.56 0.53
N LYS A 57 -4.74 -5.16 1.25
CA LYS A 57 -6.14 -5.22 0.83
C LYS A 57 -6.89 -4.02 1.42
N LYS A 58 -7.50 -3.18 0.58
CA LYS A 58 -8.51 -2.25 1.10
C LYS A 58 -9.71 -3.09 1.53
N ARG A 59 -10.04 -3.08 2.83
CA ARG A 59 -11.28 -3.69 3.30
C ARG A 59 -12.45 -2.96 2.63
N PRO A 60 -13.40 -3.67 1.99
CA PRO A 60 -14.62 -3.06 1.52
C PRO A 60 -15.31 -2.40 2.72
N ARG A 61 -15.73 -1.15 2.58
CA ARG A 61 -16.48 -0.39 3.61
C ARG A 61 -17.82 -1.06 4.02
N ALA A 62 -18.18 -2.17 3.37
CA ALA A 62 -19.37 -2.97 3.67
C ALA A 62 -19.23 -3.96 4.86
N ALA A 63 -18.02 -4.29 5.31
CA ALA A 63 -17.85 -5.29 6.39
C ALA A 63 -18.04 -4.74 7.83
N ALA A 64 -18.51 -3.50 7.98
CA ALA A 64 -18.84 -2.89 9.28
C ALA A 64 -20.36 -2.82 9.55
N ARG A 65 -21.19 -3.52 8.75
CA ARG A 65 -22.64 -3.61 8.94
C ARG A 65 -23.16 -5.05 8.85
N SER A 66 -22.84 -5.85 9.85
CA SER A 66 -23.63 -6.99 10.32
C SER A 66 -23.10 -7.32 11.71
N ARG A 67 -23.66 -6.69 12.74
CA ARG A 67 -24.61 -7.31 13.68
C ARG A 67 -24.04 -8.59 14.30
#